data_AF-A0A7V6WKW1-F1
#
_entry.id   AF-A0A7V6WKW1-F1
#
_cell.length_a   1.000
_cell.length_b   1.000
_cell.length_c   1.000
_cell.angle_alpha   90.00
_cell.angle_beta   90.00
_cell.angle_gamma   90.00
#
_symmetry.space_group_name_H-M   'P 1'
#
loop_
_entity.id
_entity.type
_entity.pdbx_description
1 polymer ?
#
loop_
_entity_poly.entity_id
_entity_poly.type
_entity_poly.pdbx_seq_one_letter_code
_entity_poly.pdbx_strand_id
1 'polypeptide(L)'
;GWMYTLNDLSPGRGADSCEVVEGDTVIWYYSPTFGTPAPKWTELDEQIPLEPVDLQVTLDTIVAYYRDCCSVLGWEEVLALWGAGADPGKAPWQLPDWEIDQLDDGAPVTGYASAILGMIAVGEDPARSGGRNLIAELAARQNADGSFGEGWLNQHFWSVIALDTAGASYDSAGAIAFLVDQQKSDGGFTLFGESSDSDMTATALIVLAAHRDLPGTDEVIAAALACLRDLQLPGGGFSSWGENAESAAIVIRALLACGEDPAAAPWTDGSRSIIHALVAYQLEDGSFSHLPGDSSDGMATAQALIAAGDLLSGNLFERLAVFYRENHSIPEPDPGPGSDPDPEPAEREPQQETGDLPATTGARGLFIGLGLVLICLGLLLGCRKSSSFR
;
A
#
# COMPACT_ATOMS: atom_id res chain seq x y z
N GLY A 1 39.66 6.06 24.30
CA GLY A 1 39.62 5.01 23.28
C GLY A 1 38.40 4.14 23.48
N TRP A 2 38.08 3.29 22.52
CA TRP A 2 37.06 2.25 22.69
C TRP A 2 37.51 1.24 23.75
N MET A 3 36.59 0.93 24.66
CA MET A 3 36.71 0.00 25.77
C MET A 3 35.51 -0.94 25.73
N TYR A 4 35.57 -2.04 26.49
CA TYR A 4 34.42 -2.93 26.63
C TYR A 4 34.25 -3.45 28.06
N THR A 5 33.03 -3.88 28.38
CA THR A 5 32.71 -4.71 29.54
C THR A 5 32.06 -6.01 29.09
N LEU A 6 32.20 -7.04 29.93
CA LEU A 6 31.50 -8.30 29.85
C LEU A 6 30.75 -8.47 31.18
N ASN A 7 29.42 -8.55 31.14
CA ASN A 7 28.56 -8.63 32.33
C ASN A 7 28.89 -7.54 33.36
N ASP A 8 28.93 -6.28 32.91
CA ASP A 8 29.27 -5.08 33.69
C ASP A 8 30.68 -5.03 34.29
N LEU A 9 31.56 -5.97 33.90
CA LEU A 9 32.92 -6.06 34.39
C LEU A 9 33.92 -5.75 33.27
N SER A 10 34.92 -4.92 33.57
CA SER A 10 36.06 -4.70 32.67
C SER A 10 37.05 -5.87 32.78
N PRO A 11 37.24 -6.69 31.73
CA PRO A 11 37.98 -7.95 31.86
C PRO A 11 39.50 -7.79 32.04
N GLY A 12 40.03 -6.57 31.88
CA GLY A 12 41.47 -6.29 31.99
C GLY A 12 42.34 -6.96 30.91
N ARG A 13 41.72 -7.52 29.86
CA ARG A 13 42.35 -8.20 28.73
C ARG A 13 41.74 -7.75 27.41
N GLY A 14 42.42 -8.03 26.29
CA GLY A 14 41.91 -7.72 24.96
C GLY A 14 40.62 -8.48 24.64
N ALA A 15 39.72 -7.87 23.88
CA ALA A 15 38.43 -8.49 23.53
C ALA A 15 38.61 -9.78 22.71
N ASP A 16 39.72 -9.89 21.95
CA ASP A 16 40.16 -11.07 21.21
C ASP A 16 40.46 -12.28 22.10
N SER A 17 40.61 -12.06 23.41
CA SER A 17 40.91 -13.09 24.42
C SER A 17 39.77 -13.37 25.39
N CYS A 18 38.58 -12.79 25.17
CA CYS A 18 37.39 -13.08 25.96
C CYS A 18 36.52 -14.15 25.28
N GLU A 19 36.21 -15.21 26.02
CA GLU A 19 35.14 -16.14 25.66
C GLU A 19 33.80 -15.55 26.11
N VAL A 20 32.82 -15.56 25.22
CA VAL A 20 31.44 -15.14 25.45
C VAL A 20 30.52 -16.35 25.26
N VAL A 21 29.54 -16.49 26.15
CA VAL A 21 28.51 -17.54 26.09
C VAL A 21 27.12 -16.93 25.91
N GLU A 22 26.14 -17.75 25.54
CA GLU A 22 24.75 -17.33 25.42
C GLU A 22 24.24 -16.75 26.75
N GLY A 23 23.66 -15.54 26.69
CA GLY A 23 23.21 -14.77 27.85
C GLY A 23 24.23 -13.79 28.42
N ASP A 24 25.48 -13.79 27.94
CA ASP A 24 26.44 -12.74 28.29
C ASP A 24 26.07 -11.40 27.66
N THR A 25 26.34 -10.33 28.41
CA THR A 25 26.13 -8.95 27.98
C THR A 25 27.47 -8.29 27.68
N VAL A 26 27.61 -7.72 26.48
CA VAL A 26 28.85 -7.05 26.05
C VAL A 26 28.53 -5.59 25.74
N ILE A 27 29.23 -4.68 26.41
CA ILE A 27 29.08 -3.24 26.16
C ILE A 27 30.36 -2.71 25.55
N TRP A 28 30.25 -2.05 24.41
CA TRP A 28 31.34 -1.26 23.83
C TRP A 28 31.08 0.22 24.11
N TYR A 29 32.07 0.91 24.66
CA TYR A 29 31.93 2.33 25.00
C TYR A 29 33.21 3.11 24.72
N TYR A 30 33.05 4.37 24.34
CA TYR A 30 34.18 5.26 24.14
C TYR A 30 34.50 6.00 25.44
N SER A 31 35.75 5.87 25.90
CA SER A 31 36.24 6.54 27.10
C SER A 31 37.27 7.61 26.73
N PRO A 32 36.99 8.92 26.91
CA PRO A 32 37.94 9.98 26.56
C PRO A 32 39.11 10.06 27.55
N THR A 33 38.94 9.57 28.78
CA THR A 33 39.96 9.58 29.82
C THR A 33 40.04 8.25 30.57
N PHE A 34 41.26 7.85 30.96
CA PHE A 34 41.48 6.63 31.71
C PHE A 34 40.79 6.74 33.08
N GLY A 35 39.87 5.82 33.40
CA GLY A 35 39.11 5.83 34.66
C GLY A 35 37.66 6.33 34.55
N THR A 36 37.17 6.70 33.36
CA THR A 36 35.72 6.89 33.14
C THR A 36 34.99 5.59 33.51
N PRO A 37 34.02 5.61 34.44
CA PRO A 37 33.24 4.42 34.78
C PRO A 37 32.58 3.83 33.54
N ALA A 38 32.63 2.50 33.42
CA ALA A 38 31.90 1.84 32.35
C ALA A 38 30.39 1.98 32.60
N PRO A 39 29.58 2.22 31.55
CA PRO A 39 28.14 2.09 31.66
C PRO A 39 27.78 0.64 32.02
N LYS A 40 26.71 0.49 32.80
CA LYS A 40 26.15 -0.83 33.13
C LYS A 40 25.08 -1.21 32.13
N TRP A 41 24.85 -2.50 31.97
CA TRP A 41 23.83 -3.05 31.09
C TRP A 41 22.45 -2.49 31.44
N THR A 42 22.12 -2.48 32.73
CA THR A 42 20.88 -1.88 33.25
C THR A 42 20.71 -0.39 32.96
N GLU A 43 21.81 0.36 32.76
CA GLU A 43 21.79 1.78 32.39
C GLU A 43 21.64 1.98 30.87
N LEU A 44 21.88 0.93 30.08
CA LEU A 44 21.64 0.89 28.63
C LEU A 44 20.29 0.28 28.28
N ASP A 45 19.76 -0.59 29.15
CA ASP A 45 18.42 -1.15 29.08
C ASP A 45 17.33 -0.13 29.42
N GLU A 46 17.69 0.98 30.07
CA GLU A 46 16.90 2.20 30.01
C GLU A 46 17.02 2.73 28.57
N GLN A 47 16.08 2.33 27.70
CA GLN A 47 15.92 2.92 26.37
C GLN A 47 16.01 4.43 26.53
N ILE A 48 17.10 5.05 26.03
CA ILE A 48 17.22 6.50 25.97
C ILE A 48 15.95 6.96 25.25
N PRO A 49 15.06 7.73 25.92
CA PRO A 49 13.83 8.16 25.30
C PRO A 49 14.17 8.85 23.99
N LEU A 50 13.65 8.32 22.88
CA LEU A 50 13.79 9.01 21.61
C LEU A 50 12.99 10.30 21.67
N GLU A 51 13.61 11.38 21.22
CA GLU A 51 12.91 12.64 21.05
C GLU A 51 11.84 12.45 19.97
N PRO A 52 10.64 13.06 20.14
CA PRO A 52 9.61 13.02 19.11
C PRO A 52 10.14 13.50 17.76
N VAL A 53 9.76 12.79 16.70
CA VAL A 53 10.08 13.17 15.32
C VAL A 53 9.31 14.44 14.94
N ASP A 54 10.02 15.47 14.49
CA ASP A 54 9.40 16.67 13.92
C ASP A 54 8.95 16.39 12.48
N LEU A 55 7.71 15.92 12.35
CA LEU A 55 7.12 15.53 11.07
C LEU A 55 7.07 16.67 10.05
N GLN A 56 6.87 17.91 10.50
CA GLN A 56 6.83 19.05 9.59
C GLN A 56 8.22 19.32 9.01
N VAL A 57 9.27 19.25 9.85
CA VAL A 57 10.65 19.35 9.38
C VAL A 57 11.00 18.20 8.43
N THR A 58 10.61 16.97 8.75
CA THR A 58 10.83 15.81 7.85
C THR A 58 10.17 16.05 6.50
N LEU A 59 8.89 16.44 6.47
CA LEU A 59 8.15 16.72 5.24
C LEU A 59 8.79 17.86 4.44
N ASP A 60 9.08 18.99 5.07
CA ASP A 60 9.67 20.16 4.41
C ASP A 60 11.04 19.84 3.79
N THR A 61 11.84 19.01 4.47
CA THR A 61 13.16 18.59 3.99
C THR A 61 13.05 17.70 2.75
N ILE A 62 12.13 16.74 2.72
CA ILE A 62 11.91 15.89 1.54
C ILE A 62 11.36 16.71 0.36
N VAL A 63 10.44 17.65 0.61
CA VAL A 63 9.93 18.56 -0.45
C VAL A 63 11.05 19.45 -1.00
N ALA A 64 11.99 19.90 -0.15
CA ALA A 64 13.17 20.64 -0.59
C ALA A 64 14.09 19.77 -1.47
N TYR A 65 14.34 18.51 -1.09
CA TYR A 65 15.06 17.55 -1.92
C TYR A 65 14.44 17.42 -3.32
N TYR A 66 13.13 17.21 -3.41
CA TYR A 66 12.45 17.13 -4.72
C TYR A 66 12.57 18.42 -5.52
N ARG A 67 12.56 19.60 -4.87
CA ARG A 67 12.72 20.89 -5.57
C ARG A 67 14.12 21.05 -6.17
N ASP A 68 15.14 20.58 -5.46
CA ASP A 68 16.54 20.86 -5.78
C ASP A 68 17.18 19.77 -6.65
N CYS A 69 16.73 18.52 -6.53
CA CYS A 69 17.35 17.35 -7.15
C CYS A 69 16.49 16.67 -8.22
N CYS A 70 15.17 16.91 -8.24
CA CYS A 70 14.24 16.13 -9.07
C CYS A 70 13.31 17.03 -9.89
N SER A 71 13.61 17.20 -11.18
CA SER A 71 12.75 18.01 -12.07
C SER A 71 11.69 17.21 -12.82
N VAL A 72 11.89 15.90 -13.00
CA VAL A 72 10.95 15.02 -13.71
C VAL A 72 10.39 14.04 -12.69
N LEU A 73 9.07 13.99 -12.58
CA LEU A 73 8.36 13.14 -11.61
C LEU A 73 7.83 11.89 -12.30
N GLY A 74 7.73 10.79 -11.55
CA GLY A 74 6.79 9.70 -11.83
C GLY A 74 5.45 9.93 -11.11
N TRP A 75 4.53 9.00 -11.29
CA TRP A 75 3.17 9.13 -10.73
C TRP A 75 3.17 9.13 -9.19
N GLU A 76 4.05 8.35 -8.56
CA GLU A 76 4.10 8.25 -7.10
C GLU A 76 4.74 9.50 -6.47
N GLU A 77 5.74 10.11 -7.11
CA GLU A 77 6.27 11.41 -6.67
C GLU A 77 5.24 12.54 -6.81
N VAL A 78 4.38 12.49 -7.84
CA VAL A 78 3.24 13.42 -7.98
C VAL A 78 2.30 13.28 -6.79
N LEU A 79 1.92 12.04 -6.44
CA LEU A 79 1.09 11.77 -5.27
C LEU A 79 1.75 12.23 -3.97
N ALA A 80 3.03 11.97 -3.81
CA ALA A 80 3.81 12.35 -2.63
C ALA A 80 3.85 13.86 -2.43
N LEU A 81 4.18 14.61 -3.48
CA LEU A 81 4.23 16.08 -3.44
C LEU A 81 2.84 16.69 -3.19
N TRP A 82 1.80 16.19 -3.86
CA TRP A 82 0.43 16.63 -3.60
C TRP A 82 0.00 16.33 -2.17
N GLY A 83 0.31 15.12 -1.69
CA GLY A 83 0.03 14.67 -0.32
C GLY A 83 0.68 15.55 0.73
N ALA A 84 1.88 16.06 0.43
CA ALA A 84 2.63 17.01 1.25
C ALA A 84 2.12 18.47 1.15
N GLY A 85 1.08 18.72 0.36
CA GLY A 85 0.49 20.06 0.17
C GLY A 85 1.23 20.92 -0.87
N ALA A 86 2.14 20.35 -1.65
CA ALA A 86 2.72 21.01 -2.81
C ALA A 86 1.80 20.91 -4.03
N ASP A 87 2.10 21.71 -5.06
CA ASP A 87 1.40 21.67 -6.35
C ASP A 87 2.33 21.08 -7.42
N PRO A 88 2.35 19.75 -7.62
CA PRO A 88 3.26 19.09 -8.56
C PRO A 88 3.00 19.45 -10.02
N GLY A 89 1.84 20.05 -10.34
CA GLY A 89 1.51 20.54 -11.69
C GLY A 89 2.21 21.86 -12.07
N LYS A 90 2.99 22.45 -11.15
CA LYS A 90 3.71 23.72 -11.37
C LYS A 90 5.22 23.55 -11.33
N ALA A 91 5.90 24.51 -11.95
CA ALA A 91 7.35 24.64 -11.87
C ALA A 91 7.83 24.62 -10.39
N PRO A 92 8.96 23.97 -10.09
CA PRO A 92 9.98 23.47 -11.03
C PRO A 92 9.72 22.07 -11.61
N TRP A 93 8.64 21.40 -11.18
CA TRP A 93 8.39 20.02 -11.54
C TRP A 93 7.77 19.87 -12.93
N GLN A 94 8.14 18.77 -13.58
CA GLN A 94 7.61 18.33 -14.86
C GLN A 94 6.88 17.02 -14.62
N LEU A 95 5.61 16.98 -15.04
CA LEU A 95 4.77 15.80 -14.96
C LEU A 95 5.28 14.71 -15.92
N PRO A 96 5.11 13.42 -15.57
CA PRO A 96 5.37 12.34 -16.50
C PRO A 96 4.39 12.39 -17.68
N ASP A 97 4.73 11.70 -18.76
CA ASP A 97 3.69 11.24 -19.70
C ASP A 97 2.89 10.15 -18.99
N TRP A 98 1.58 10.30 -18.90
CA TRP A 98 0.69 9.29 -18.32
C TRP A 98 0.56 8.03 -19.18
N GLU A 99 1.12 8.06 -20.40
CA GLU A 99 1.15 6.96 -21.36
C GLU A 99 -0.26 6.42 -21.69
N ILE A 100 -1.28 7.30 -21.70
CA ILE A 100 -2.69 6.91 -21.89
C ILE A 100 -2.93 6.17 -23.22
N ASP A 101 -2.09 6.42 -24.23
CA ASP A 101 -2.18 5.75 -25.54
C ASP A 101 -1.70 4.29 -25.49
N GLN A 102 -0.93 3.91 -24.46
CA GLN A 102 -0.44 2.54 -24.25
C GLN A 102 -1.39 1.71 -23.37
N LEU A 103 -2.38 2.33 -22.75
CA LEU A 103 -3.39 1.65 -21.94
C LEU A 103 -4.42 0.97 -22.86
N ASP A 104 -4.09 -0.15 -23.50
CA ASP A 104 -5.03 -0.93 -24.32
C ASP A 104 -5.54 -2.18 -23.59
N ASP A 105 -6.37 -3.02 -24.23
CA ASP A 105 -6.93 -4.25 -23.65
C ASP A 105 -5.88 -5.22 -23.07
N GLY A 106 -4.64 -5.18 -23.57
CA GLY A 106 -3.53 -5.99 -23.07
C GLY A 106 -2.68 -5.33 -21.98
N ALA A 107 -2.89 -4.03 -21.70
CA ALA A 107 -2.14 -3.31 -20.69
C ALA A 107 -2.51 -3.79 -19.27
N PRO A 108 -1.56 -3.81 -18.32
CA PRO A 108 -1.86 -4.15 -16.94
C PRO A 108 -2.77 -3.10 -16.30
N VAL A 109 -3.73 -3.55 -15.48
CA VAL A 109 -4.67 -2.66 -14.76
C VAL A 109 -3.97 -1.66 -13.84
N THR A 110 -2.75 -1.96 -13.38
CA THR A 110 -1.94 -1.03 -12.58
C THR A 110 -1.52 0.22 -13.37
N GLY A 111 -1.37 0.13 -14.69
CA GLY A 111 -1.10 1.31 -15.53
C GLY A 111 -2.29 2.26 -15.58
N TYR A 112 -3.52 1.72 -15.57
CA TYR A 112 -4.72 2.54 -15.41
C TYR A 112 -4.77 3.19 -14.03
N ALA A 113 -4.51 2.41 -12.97
CA ALA A 113 -4.54 2.92 -11.61
C ALA A 113 -3.55 4.06 -11.37
N SER A 114 -2.29 3.91 -11.82
CA SER A 114 -1.26 4.95 -11.68
C SER A 114 -1.61 6.21 -12.47
N ALA A 115 -2.09 6.07 -13.71
CA ALA A 115 -2.53 7.20 -14.52
C ALA A 115 -3.72 7.92 -13.86
N ILE A 116 -4.77 7.20 -13.46
CA ILE A 116 -5.96 7.79 -12.82
C ILE A 116 -5.56 8.58 -11.57
N LEU A 117 -4.81 7.97 -10.64
CA LEU A 117 -4.41 8.62 -9.39
C LEU A 117 -3.52 9.84 -9.64
N GLY A 118 -2.53 9.73 -10.53
CA GLY A 118 -1.63 10.82 -10.88
C GLY A 118 -2.36 12.01 -11.53
N MET A 119 -3.26 11.73 -12.48
CA MET A 119 -4.09 12.73 -13.14
C MET A 119 -4.99 13.47 -12.14
N ILE A 120 -5.65 12.73 -11.24
CA ILE A 120 -6.48 13.34 -10.18
C ILE A 120 -5.65 14.29 -9.33
N ALA A 121 -4.45 13.90 -8.91
CA ALA A 121 -3.60 14.73 -8.06
C ALA A 121 -3.17 16.06 -8.72
N VAL A 122 -3.11 16.13 -10.05
CA VAL A 122 -2.79 17.37 -10.78
C VAL A 122 -4.02 18.12 -11.29
N GLY A 123 -5.23 17.66 -10.93
CA GLY A 123 -6.49 18.28 -11.35
C GLY A 123 -6.88 17.99 -12.80
N GLU A 124 -6.31 16.95 -13.40
CA GLU A 124 -6.73 16.44 -14.70
C GLU A 124 -7.92 15.46 -14.52
N ASP A 125 -8.76 15.34 -15.55
CA ASP A 125 -9.98 14.51 -15.50
C ASP A 125 -9.77 13.17 -16.22
N PRO A 126 -9.44 12.06 -15.52
CA PRO A 126 -9.25 10.74 -16.14
C PRO A 126 -10.49 10.19 -16.86
N ALA A 127 -11.69 10.75 -16.61
CA ALA A 127 -12.90 10.38 -17.34
C ALA A 127 -13.00 11.01 -18.74
N ARG A 128 -12.11 11.96 -19.08
CA ARG A 128 -12.13 12.73 -20.35
C ARG A 128 -10.76 12.86 -21.01
N SER A 129 -9.83 11.96 -20.69
CA SER A 129 -8.44 12.02 -21.15
C SER A 129 -8.27 11.44 -22.54
N GLY A 130 -7.78 12.24 -23.49
CA GLY A 130 -7.56 11.75 -24.87
C GLY A 130 -8.84 11.26 -25.57
N GLY A 131 -10.02 11.71 -25.12
CA GLY A 131 -11.32 11.21 -25.62
C GLY A 131 -11.74 9.85 -25.04
N ARG A 132 -11.06 9.38 -24.01
CA ARG A 132 -11.32 8.12 -23.30
C ARG A 132 -11.82 8.37 -21.88
N ASN A 133 -12.45 7.34 -21.31
CA ASN A 133 -12.83 7.32 -19.90
C ASN A 133 -12.06 6.20 -19.20
N LEU A 134 -10.87 6.52 -18.68
CA LEU A 134 -9.96 5.55 -18.09
C LEU A 134 -10.56 4.90 -16.83
N ILE A 135 -11.41 5.64 -16.10
CA ILE A 135 -12.11 5.13 -14.92
C ILE A 135 -13.09 4.02 -15.32
N ALA A 136 -13.94 4.28 -16.31
CA ALA A 136 -14.91 3.29 -16.80
C ALA A 136 -14.23 2.08 -17.44
N GLU A 137 -13.14 2.31 -18.16
CA GLU A 137 -12.35 1.24 -18.77
C GLU A 137 -11.67 0.35 -17.72
N LEU A 138 -11.16 0.92 -16.62
CA LEU A 138 -10.65 0.14 -15.49
C LEU A 138 -11.77 -0.64 -14.79
N ALA A 139 -12.91 0.00 -14.51
CA ALA A 139 -14.06 -0.64 -13.88
C ALA A 139 -14.57 -1.85 -14.70
N ALA A 140 -14.57 -1.74 -16.03
CA ALA A 140 -14.98 -2.80 -16.94
C ALA A 140 -14.03 -4.02 -16.96
N ARG A 141 -12.84 -3.92 -16.35
CA ARG A 141 -11.85 -5.00 -16.25
C ARG A 141 -12.00 -5.86 -15.01
N GLN A 142 -13.05 -5.65 -14.22
CA GLN A 142 -13.34 -6.51 -13.10
C GLN A 142 -13.67 -7.92 -13.59
N ASN A 143 -13.00 -8.91 -13.03
CA ASN A 143 -13.24 -10.32 -13.33
C ASN A 143 -14.55 -10.80 -12.70
N ALA A 144 -15.07 -11.92 -13.20
CA ALA A 144 -16.30 -12.52 -12.70
C ALA A 144 -16.24 -12.97 -11.22
N ASP A 145 -15.03 -13.17 -10.68
CA ASP A 145 -14.79 -13.48 -9.26
C ASP A 145 -14.62 -12.23 -8.39
N GLY A 146 -14.75 -11.03 -8.96
CA GLY A 146 -14.59 -9.74 -8.28
C GLY A 146 -13.17 -9.19 -8.32
N SER A 147 -12.16 -9.99 -8.69
CA SER A 147 -10.77 -9.55 -8.75
C SER A 147 -10.51 -8.56 -9.89
N PHE A 148 -9.37 -7.86 -9.82
CA PHE A 148 -8.84 -7.11 -10.97
C PHE A 148 -7.47 -7.68 -11.33
N GLY A 149 -7.18 -7.73 -12.63
CA GLY A 149 -5.91 -8.23 -13.14
C GLY A 149 -5.84 -9.76 -13.25
N GLU A 150 -4.64 -10.31 -13.32
CA GLU A 150 -4.39 -11.72 -13.64
C GLU A 150 -4.01 -12.54 -12.39
N GLY A 151 -4.74 -12.33 -11.28
CA GLY A 151 -4.54 -13.08 -10.02
C GLY A 151 -3.47 -12.52 -9.09
N TRP A 152 -2.90 -11.36 -9.40
CA TRP A 152 -1.94 -10.67 -8.54
C TRP A 152 -2.66 -9.68 -7.61
N LEU A 153 -2.60 -9.91 -6.30
CA LEU A 153 -3.24 -9.04 -5.30
C LEU A 153 -2.86 -7.56 -5.46
N ASN A 154 -1.62 -7.25 -5.82
CA ASN A 154 -1.18 -5.87 -6.04
C ASN A 154 -1.98 -5.17 -7.16
N GLN A 155 -2.30 -5.90 -8.23
CA GLN A 155 -3.14 -5.36 -9.32
C GLN A 155 -4.55 -5.07 -8.83
N HIS A 156 -5.09 -5.95 -7.98
CA HIS A 156 -6.39 -5.77 -7.35
C HIS A 156 -6.42 -4.53 -6.45
N PHE A 157 -5.44 -4.37 -5.57
CA PHE A 157 -5.38 -3.25 -4.63
C PHE A 157 -5.39 -1.90 -5.33
N TRP A 158 -4.47 -1.68 -6.26
CA TRP A 158 -4.34 -0.39 -6.94
C TRP A 158 -5.54 -0.08 -7.81
N SER A 159 -6.20 -1.10 -8.38
CA SER A 159 -7.43 -0.91 -9.15
C SER A 159 -8.56 -0.42 -8.25
N VAL A 160 -8.77 -1.07 -7.10
CA VAL A 160 -9.80 -0.67 -6.14
C VAL A 160 -9.52 0.73 -5.58
N ILE A 161 -8.28 1.02 -5.16
CA ILE A 161 -7.88 2.35 -4.67
C ILE A 161 -8.17 3.44 -5.73
N ALA A 162 -7.80 3.21 -6.99
CA ALA A 162 -8.04 4.18 -8.06
C ALA A 162 -9.53 4.39 -8.34
N LEU A 163 -10.32 3.31 -8.37
CA LEU A 163 -11.77 3.38 -8.59
C LEU A 163 -12.49 4.08 -7.44
N ASP A 164 -12.14 3.77 -6.20
CA ASP A 164 -12.72 4.42 -5.01
C ASP A 164 -12.34 5.90 -4.96
N THR A 165 -11.08 6.24 -5.25
CA THR A 165 -10.61 7.63 -5.33
C THR A 165 -11.36 8.41 -6.41
N ALA A 166 -11.65 7.77 -7.54
CA ALA A 166 -12.44 8.36 -8.62
C ALA A 166 -13.96 8.41 -8.33
N GLY A 167 -14.44 7.79 -7.25
CA GLY A 167 -15.87 7.64 -6.98
C GLY A 167 -16.61 6.81 -8.04
N ALA A 168 -15.93 5.83 -8.63
CA ALA A 168 -16.45 5.02 -9.72
C ALA A 168 -17.58 4.07 -9.28
N SER A 169 -18.46 3.72 -10.21
CA SER A 169 -19.44 2.65 -10.04
C SER A 169 -18.88 1.32 -10.57
N TYR A 170 -18.64 0.36 -9.68
CA TYR A 170 -18.20 -1.01 -9.99
C TYR A 170 -18.76 -1.98 -8.94
N ASP A 171 -18.52 -3.30 -9.08
CA ASP A 171 -18.93 -4.28 -8.07
C ASP A 171 -17.95 -4.28 -6.89
N SER A 172 -18.01 -3.23 -6.05
CA SER A 172 -17.16 -3.11 -4.85
C SER A 172 -17.41 -4.24 -3.87
N ALA A 173 -18.65 -4.72 -3.74
CA ALA A 173 -18.99 -5.86 -2.91
C ALA A 173 -18.27 -7.14 -3.37
N GLY A 174 -18.26 -7.42 -4.68
CA GLY A 174 -17.50 -8.53 -5.26
C GLY A 174 -16.00 -8.37 -5.09
N ALA A 175 -15.46 -7.16 -5.28
CA ALA A 175 -14.04 -6.88 -5.10
C ALA A 175 -13.58 -7.12 -3.65
N ILE A 176 -14.32 -6.63 -2.67
CA ILE A 176 -13.99 -6.83 -1.26
C ILE A 176 -14.23 -8.28 -0.84
N ALA A 177 -15.27 -8.95 -1.34
CA ALA A 177 -15.46 -10.38 -1.10
C ALA A 177 -14.30 -11.23 -1.63
N PHE A 178 -13.79 -10.91 -2.83
CA PHE A 178 -12.57 -11.53 -3.36
C PHE A 178 -11.39 -11.32 -2.40
N LEU A 179 -11.16 -10.08 -1.97
CA LEU A 179 -10.06 -9.77 -1.07
C LEU A 179 -10.19 -10.50 0.28
N VAL A 180 -11.39 -10.54 0.88
CA VAL A 180 -11.66 -11.32 2.11
C VAL A 180 -11.28 -12.80 1.94
N ASP A 181 -11.56 -13.41 0.78
CA ASP A 181 -11.19 -14.80 0.49
C ASP A 181 -9.67 -15.02 0.32
N GLN A 182 -8.91 -13.95 0.05
CA GLN A 182 -7.45 -14.02 -0.06
C GLN A 182 -6.71 -13.94 1.29
N GLN A 183 -7.42 -13.71 2.40
CA GLN A 183 -6.78 -13.63 3.72
C GLN A 183 -6.15 -14.97 4.11
N LYS A 184 -4.90 -14.92 4.58
CA LYS A 184 -4.15 -16.09 5.03
C LYS A 184 -4.58 -16.53 6.43
N SER A 185 -4.18 -17.75 6.81
CA SER A 185 -4.54 -18.33 8.11
C SER A 185 -3.89 -17.62 9.31
N ASP A 186 -2.81 -16.87 9.08
CA ASP A 186 -2.18 -15.98 10.05
C ASP A 186 -2.80 -14.57 10.08
N GLY A 187 -3.86 -14.33 9.29
CA GLY A 187 -4.65 -13.10 9.28
C GLY A 187 -4.16 -12.02 8.32
N GLY A 188 -2.99 -12.18 7.69
CA GLY A 188 -2.48 -11.20 6.73
C GLY A 188 -2.72 -11.60 5.27
N PHE A 189 -1.94 -10.98 4.40
CA PHE A 189 -1.96 -11.17 2.96
C PHE A 189 -0.54 -11.33 2.43
N THR A 190 -0.38 -11.99 1.29
CA THR A 190 0.92 -12.14 0.64
C THR A 190 0.78 -12.25 -0.87
N LEU A 191 1.83 -11.88 -1.59
CA LEU A 191 1.89 -12.06 -3.03
C LEU A 191 2.17 -13.54 -3.39
N PHE A 192 2.93 -14.24 -2.55
CA PHE A 192 3.36 -15.61 -2.79
C PHE A 192 3.55 -16.39 -1.50
N GLY A 193 3.32 -17.71 -1.57
CA GLY A 193 3.54 -18.61 -0.44
C GLY A 193 2.40 -18.59 0.58
N GLU A 194 2.68 -19.09 1.77
CA GLU A 194 1.66 -19.28 2.82
C GLU A 194 1.77 -18.30 3.98
N SER A 195 2.91 -17.65 4.14
CA SER A 195 3.14 -16.66 5.19
C SER A 195 2.80 -15.27 4.68
N SER A 196 2.13 -14.51 5.55
CA SER A 196 1.80 -13.12 5.27
C SER A 196 3.04 -12.23 5.15
N ASP A 197 2.90 -11.22 4.31
CA ASP A 197 3.89 -10.20 3.99
C ASP A 197 3.38 -8.84 4.49
N SER A 198 4.30 -8.01 5.02
CA SER A 198 3.90 -6.75 5.65
C SER A 198 3.34 -5.73 4.66
N ASP A 199 3.94 -5.59 3.48
CA ASP A 199 3.50 -4.64 2.45
C ASP A 199 2.13 -5.03 1.89
N MET A 200 1.96 -6.31 1.58
CA MET A 200 0.71 -6.84 1.05
C MET A 200 -0.41 -6.74 2.07
N THR A 201 -0.12 -7.01 3.34
CA THR A 201 -1.09 -6.88 4.45
C THR A 201 -1.47 -5.42 4.67
N ALA A 202 -0.49 -4.51 4.70
CA ALA A 202 -0.72 -3.09 4.84
C ALA A 202 -1.55 -2.52 3.68
N THR A 203 -1.24 -2.90 2.44
CA THR A 203 -1.98 -2.42 1.27
C THR A 203 -3.41 -2.96 1.24
N ALA A 204 -3.63 -4.22 1.65
CA ALA A 204 -4.97 -4.76 1.82
C ALA A 204 -5.78 -3.98 2.87
N LEU A 205 -5.16 -3.59 3.99
CA LEU A 205 -5.80 -2.76 5.01
C LEU A 205 -6.22 -1.38 4.48
N ILE A 206 -5.40 -0.75 3.64
CA ILE A 206 -5.77 0.53 2.99
C ILE A 206 -7.04 0.36 2.16
N VAL A 207 -7.16 -0.74 1.41
CA VAL A 207 -8.37 -1.05 0.63
C VAL A 207 -9.55 -1.32 1.55
N LEU A 208 -9.41 -2.25 2.50
CA LEU A 208 -10.50 -2.71 3.36
C LEU A 208 -11.05 -1.59 4.25
N ALA A 209 -10.20 -0.68 4.73
CA ALA A 209 -10.60 0.42 5.60
C ALA A 209 -11.67 1.33 4.98
N ALA A 210 -11.69 1.48 3.65
CA ALA A 210 -12.69 2.26 2.93
C ALA A 210 -14.06 1.55 2.78
N HIS A 211 -14.13 0.25 3.09
CA HIS A 211 -15.30 -0.62 2.86
C HIS A 211 -15.72 -1.41 4.11
N ARG A 212 -15.54 -0.82 5.30
CA ARG A 212 -15.92 -1.43 6.59
C ARG A 212 -17.41 -1.77 6.71
N ASP A 213 -18.26 -1.13 5.90
CA ASP A 213 -19.69 -1.38 5.86
C ASP A 213 -20.05 -2.71 5.18
N LEU A 214 -19.13 -3.33 4.44
CA LEU A 214 -19.34 -4.61 3.80
C LEU A 214 -19.17 -5.80 4.77
N PRO A 215 -19.92 -6.91 4.58
CA PRO A 215 -19.90 -8.03 5.50
C PRO A 215 -18.53 -8.70 5.62
N GLY A 216 -18.08 -8.94 6.86
CA GLY A 216 -16.82 -9.63 7.16
C GLY A 216 -15.58 -8.73 7.10
N THR A 217 -15.70 -7.50 6.61
CA THR A 217 -14.55 -6.59 6.43
C THR A 217 -13.89 -6.24 7.77
N ASP A 218 -14.67 -5.90 8.80
CA ASP A 218 -14.13 -5.51 10.11
C ASP A 218 -13.36 -6.66 10.79
N GLU A 219 -13.84 -7.90 10.68
CA GLU A 219 -13.13 -9.08 11.20
C GLU A 219 -11.79 -9.31 10.48
N VAL A 220 -11.78 -9.16 9.15
CA VAL A 220 -10.57 -9.27 8.33
C VAL A 220 -9.57 -8.17 8.67
N ILE A 221 -10.03 -6.93 8.82
CA ILE A 221 -9.19 -5.80 9.27
C ILE A 221 -8.54 -6.10 10.63
N ALA A 222 -9.34 -6.56 11.60
CA ALA A 222 -8.82 -6.86 12.93
C ALA A 222 -7.73 -7.96 12.91
N ALA A 223 -7.93 -9.01 12.09
CA ALA A 223 -6.95 -10.08 11.92
C ALA A 223 -5.69 -9.60 11.19
N ALA A 224 -5.81 -8.74 10.18
CA ALA A 224 -4.67 -8.17 9.46
C ALA A 224 -3.86 -7.20 10.34
N LEU A 225 -4.51 -6.39 11.18
CA LEU A 225 -3.81 -5.56 12.18
C LEU A 225 -3.07 -6.42 13.20
N ALA A 226 -3.67 -7.53 13.67
CA ALA A 226 -2.99 -8.47 14.54
C ALA A 226 -1.76 -9.11 13.86
N CYS A 227 -1.90 -9.50 12.60
CA CYS A 227 -0.80 -10.01 11.79
C CYS A 227 0.35 -8.99 11.67
N LEU A 228 0.05 -7.72 11.37
CA LEU A 228 1.08 -6.67 11.34
C LEU A 228 1.77 -6.48 12.69
N ARG A 229 1.06 -6.59 13.81
CA ARG A 229 1.71 -6.54 15.13
C ARG A 229 2.71 -7.67 15.34
N ASP A 230 2.39 -8.87 14.86
CA ASP A 230 3.28 -10.03 14.94
C ASP A 230 4.46 -9.93 13.94
N LEU A 231 4.28 -9.22 12.82
CA LEU A 231 5.31 -8.95 11.83
C LEU A 231 6.23 -7.78 12.19
N GLN A 232 5.85 -6.93 13.15
CA GLN A 232 6.65 -5.78 13.55
C GLN A 232 7.99 -6.23 14.14
N LEU A 233 9.08 -5.71 13.59
CA LEU A 233 10.44 -6.08 13.98
C LEU A 233 10.89 -5.34 15.24
N PRO A 234 11.91 -5.86 15.96
CA PRO A 234 12.61 -5.10 16.99
C PRO A 234 13.11 -3.77 16.41
N GLY A 235 12.75 -2.64 17.02
CA GLY A 235 13.02 -1.32 16.45
C GLY A 235 11.82 -0.67 15.75
N GLY A 236 10.71 -1.39 15.62
CA GLY A 236 9.44 -0.87 15.12
C GLY A 236 9.29 -0.89 13.60
N GLY A 237 10.32 -1.33 12.87
CA GLY A 237 10.32 -1.48 11.42
C GLY A 237 9.56 -2.70 10.93
N PHE A 238 9.49 -2.83 9.61
CA PHE A 238 8.77 -3.89 8.90
C PHE A 238 9.61 -4.40 7.73
N SER A 239 9.37 -5.64 7.34
CA SER A 239 10.15 -6.32 6.32
C SER A 239 9.27 -6.95 5.25
N SER A 240 9.66 -6.69 4.01
CA SER A 240 9.19 -7.32 2.79
C SER A 240 10.44 -7.52 1.95
N TRP A 241 10.91 -8.77 1.87
CA TRP A 241 12.24 -9.12 1.33
C TRP A 241 13.45 -8.40 1.97
N GLY A 242 13.30 -7.93 3.21
CA GLY A 242 14.31 -7.18 3.95
C GLY A 242 13.65 -6.03 4.71
N GLU A 243 14.22 -5.63 5.85
CA GLU A 243 13.72 -4.48 6.61
C GLU A 243 14.08 -3.18 5.88
N ASN A 244 13.07 -2.42 5.47
CA ASN A 244 13.24 -1.29 4.56
C ASN A 244 12.29 -0.12 4.86
N ALA A 245 12.56 1.04 4.26
CA ALA A 245 11.80 2.27 4.45
C ALA A 245 10.37 2.19 3.89
N GLU A 246 10.19 1.55 2.73
CA GLU A 246 8.93 1.40 2.01
C GLU A 246 7.91 0.62 2.85
N SER A 247 8.33 -0.49 3.44
CA SER A 247 7.52 -1.32 4.34
C SER A 247 7.06 -0.53 5.57
N ALA A 248 7.95 0.26 6.19
CA ALA A 248 7.57 1.12 7.30
C ALA A 248 6.56 2.20 6.86
N ALA A 249 6.78 2.82 5.70
CA ALA A 249 5.91 3.86 5.15
C ALA A 249 4.51 3.34 4.82
N ILE A 250 4.37 2.19 4.15
CA ILE A 250 3.07 1.64 3.79
C ILE A 250 2.30 1.15 5.01
N VAL A 251 2.98 0.60 6.02
CA VAL A 251 2.33 0.23 7.29
C VAL A 251 1.81 1.47 8.02
N ILE A 252 2.59 2.56 8.12
CA ILE A 252 2.09 3.83 8.68
C ILE A 252 0.78 4.25 8.01
N ARG A 253 0.75 4.22 6.67
CA ARG A 253 -0.43 4.60 5.88
C ARG A 253 -1.63 3.70 6.15
N ALA A 254 -1.40 2.38 6.26
CA ALA A 254 -2.43 1.40 6.59
C ALA A 254 -3.02 1.60 7.99
N LEU A 255 -2.18 1.87 8.98
CA LEU A 255 -2.61 2.17 10.34
C LEU A 255 -3.51 3.40 10.37
N LEU A 256 -3.09 4.49 9.73
CA LEU A 256 -3.89 5.72 9.64
C LEU A 256 -5.22 5.48 8.92
N ALA A 257 -5.22 4.73 7.81
CA ALA A 257 -6.45 4.33 7.12
C ALA A 257 -7.41 3.55 8.04
N CYS A 258 -6.86 2.71 8.93
CA CYS A 258 -7.64 1.96 9.89
C CYS A 258 -8.08 2.77 11.12
N GLY A 259 -7.64 4.02 11.27
CA GLY A 259 -7.88 4.85 12.45
C GLY A 259 -6.99 4.50 13.66
N GLU A 260 -5.92 3.76 13.44
CA GLU A 260 -4.88 3.48 14.44
C GLU A 260 -3.91 4.67 14.55
N ASP A 261 -3.29 4.86 15.71
CA ASP A 261 -2.24 5.85 15.92
C ASP A 261 -0.85 5.18 15.80
N PRO A 262 -0.06 5.44 14.74
CA PRO A 262 1.27 4.85 14.56
C PRO A 262 2.29 5.24 15.64
N ALA A 263 2.02 6.30 16.41
CA ALA A 263 2.88 6.78 17.49
C ALA A 263 2.47 6.26 18.88
N ALA A 264 1.44 5.40 18.97
CA ALA A 264 0.94 4.87 20.23
C ALA A 264 0.95 3.34 20.28
N ALA A 265 0.82 2.79 21.48
CA ALA A 265 0.63 1.36 21.66
C ALA A 265 -0.62 0.88 20.90
N PRO A 266 -0.58 -0.27 20.22
CA PRO A 266 0.46 -1.30 20.31
C PRO A 266 1.65 -1.15 19.35
N TRP A 267 1.74 -0.07 18.59
CA TRP A 267 2.73 0.14 17.51
C TRP A 267 4.07 0.72 17.98
N THR A 268 4.27 0.76 19.30
CA THR A 268 5.43 1.34 19.97
C THR A 268 6.10 0.34 20.90
N ASP A 269 7.43 0.33 20.91
CA ASP A 269 8.27 -0.27 21.93
C ASP A 269 8.90 0.85 22.77
N GLY A 270 8.36 1.07 23.97
CA GLY A 270 8.73 2.19 24.84
C GLY A 270 8.51 3.54 24.17
N SER A 271 9.60 4.28 23.90
CA SER A 271 9.55 5.58 23.21
C SER A 271 9.69 5.48 21.69
N ARG A 272 9.99 4.29 21.16
CA ARG A 272 10.24 4.06 19.75
C ARG A 272 8.96 3.63 19.05
N SER A 273 8.60 4.34 18.00
CA SER A 273 7.47 4.05 17.12
C SER A 273 7.96 3.69 15.72
N ILE A 274 7.05 3.19 14.87
CA ILE A 274 7.32 2.99 13.44
C ILE A 274 7.79 4.28 12.74
N ILE A 275 7.37 5.45 13.23
CA ILE A 275 7.82 6.76 12.69
C ILE A 275 9.33 6.93 12.93
N HIS A 276 9.83 6.51 14.09
CA HIS A 276 11.27 6.52 14.38
C HIS A 276 12.03 5.51 13.52
N ALA A 277 11.42 4.36 13.20
CA ALA A 277 12.00 3.39 12.29
C ALA A 277 12.12 3.99 10.89
N LEU A 278 11.07 4.60 10.36
CA LEU A 278 11.07 5.23 9.03
C LEU A 278 12.13 6.33 8.91
N VAL A 279 12.18 7.29 9.84
CA VAL A 279 13.13 8.41 9.72
C VAL A 279 14.60 8.01 9.90
N ALA A 280 14.88 6.79 10.39
CA ALA A 280 16.24 6.27 10.45
C ALA A 280 16.84 5.99 9.06
N TYR A 281 16.00 5.91 8.02
CA TYR A 281 16.40 5.76 6.61
C TYR A 281 16.62 7.10 5.91
N GLN A 282 16.33 8.23 6.57
CA GLN A 282 16.50 9.55 5.99
C GLN A 282 17.99 9.91 5.91
N LEU A 283 18.41 10.38 4.73
CA LEU A 283 19.74 10.87 4.43
C LEU A 283 19.86 12.38 4.71
N GLU A 284 21.09 12.90 4.78
CA GLU A 284 21.36 14.31 5.10
C GLU A 284 20.73 15.29 4.10
N ASP A 285 20.52 14.89 2.85
CA ASP A 285 19.90 15.70 1.81
C ASP A 285 18.36 15.69 1.83
N GLY A 286 17.77 14.91 2.74
CA GLY A 286 16.32 14.76 2.88
C GLY A 286 15.74 13.55 2.18
N SER A 287 16.46 12.94 1.25
CA SER A 287 16.01 11.70 0.59
C SER A 287 16.10 10.49 1.52
N PHE A 288 15.53 9.37 1.11
CA PHE A 288 15.52 8.13 1.88
C PHE A 288 16.26 7.03 1.13
N SER A 289 16.94 6.16 1.88
CA SER A 289 17.52 4.93 1.33
C SER A 289 16.56 3.75 1.51
N HIS A 290 16.65 2.75 0.63
CA HIS A 290 15.87 1.51 0.76
C HIS A 290 16.29 0.72 2.01
N LEU A 291 17.59 0.45 2.15
CA LEU A 291 18.17 -0.20 3.33
C LEU A 291 19.02 0.79 4.14
N PRO A 292 19.28 0.51 5.43
CA PRO A 292 20.13 1.37 6.24
C PRO A 292 21.56 1.44 5.68
N GLY A 293 22.03 2.65 5.38
CA GLY A 293 23.38 2.93 4.88
C GLY A 293 23.53 2.87 3.35
N ASP A 294 22.46 2.60 2.62
CA ASP A 294 22.44 2.71 1.15
C ASP A 294 22.37 4.18 0.68
N SER A 295 22.50 4.39 -0.62
CA SER A 295 22.27 5.69 -1.25
C SER A 295 20.77 6.00 -1.38
N SER A 296 20.48 7.25 -1.77
CA SER A 296 19.14 7.73 -2.11
C SER A 296 18.40 6.77 -3.05
N ASP A 297 17.15 6.46 -2.70
CA ASP A 297 16.20 5.66 -3.48
C ASP A 297 14.90 6.45 -3.72
N GLY A 298 14.42 6.45 -4.96
CA GLY A 298 13.26 7.25 -5.36
C GLY A 298 11.94 6.76 -4.76
N MET A 299 11.74 5.44 -4.67
CA MET A 299 10.52 4.84 -4.14
C MET A 299 10.46 5.01 -2.62
N ALA A 300 11.57 4.73 -1.92
CA ALA A 300 11.70 4.99 -0.49
C ALA A 300 11.38 6.46 -0.16
N THR A 301 11.94 7.40 -0.95
CA THR A 301 11.73 8.84 -0.73
C THR A 301 10.27 9.25 -0.97
N ALA A 302 9.65 8.76 -2.05
CA ALA A 302 8.26 9.09 -2.37
C ALA A 302 7.30 8.56 -1.31
N GLN A 303 7.45 7.29 -0.91
CA GLN A 303 6.58 6.66 0.08
C GLN A 303 6.78 7.24 1.48
N ALA A 304 8.00 7.58 1.87
CA ALA A 304 8.27 8.30 3.12
C ALA A 304 7.58 9.67 3.14
N LEU A 305 7.59 10.40 2.01
CA LEU A 305 6.89 11.68 1.90
C LEU A 305 5.37 11.51 1.98
N ILE A 306 4.80 10.48 1.34
CA ILE A 306 3.36 10.18 1.48
C ILE A 306 3.03 9.88 2.94
N ALA A 307 3.81 9.03 3.61
CA ALA A 307 3.59 8.69 5.02
C ALA A 307 3.67 9.91 5.95
N ALA A 308 4.65 10.79 5.74
CA ALA A 308 4.77 12.05 6.50
C ALA A 308 3.58 12.98 6.23
N GLY A 309 3.13 13.09 4.98
CA GLY A 309 1.93 13.84 4.61
C GLY A 309 0.66 13.29 5.26
N ASP A 310 0.49 11.97 5.27
CA ASP A 310 -0.66 11.30 5.87
C ASP A 310 -0.67 11.47 7.40
N LEU A 311 0.48 11.38 8.07
CA LEU A 311 0.59 11.63 9.52
C LEU A 311 0.17 13.06 9.91
N LEU A 312 0.39 14.04 9.02
CA LEU A 312 0.07 15.45 9.28
C LEU A 312 -1.33 15.84 8.82
N SER A 313 -1.82 15.26 7.73
CA SER A 313 -3.01 15.73 7.00
C SER A 313 -4.12 14.69 6.87
N GLY A 314 -3.89 13.46 7.31
CA GLY A 314 -4.80 12.33 7.10
C GLY A 314 -4.64 11.67 5.72
N ASN A 315 -5.34 10.54 5.54
CA ASN A 315 -5.22 9.62 4.42
C ASN A 315 -5.24 10.32 3.04
N LEU A 316 -4.17 10.15 2.27
CA LEU A 316 -4.00 10.70 0.93
C LEU A 316 -5.19 10.41 0.00
N PHE A 317 -5.65 9.17 -0.06
CA PHE A 317 -6.65 8.73 -1.03
C PHE A 317 -8.04 9.28 -0.70
N GLU A 318 -8.40 9.37 0.58
CA GLU A 318 -9.64 10.04 1.01
C GLU A 318 -9.61 11.52 0.62
N ARG A 319 -8.48 12.21 0.83
CA ARG A 319 -8.32 13.61 0.44
C ARG A 319 -8.39 13.79 -1.08
N LEU A 320 -7.77 12.90 -1.85
CA LEU A 320 -7.86 12.91 -3.32
C LEU A 320 -9.30 12.65 -3.80
N ALA A 321 -10.03 11.74 -3.15
CA ALA A 321 -11.42 11.44 -3.49
C ALA A 321 -12.35 12.64 -3.27
N VAL A 322 -12.12 13.40 -2.20
CA VAL A 322 -12.81 14.68 -1.96
C VAL A 322 -12.42 15.69 -3.04
N PHE A 323 -11.11 15.86 -3.29
CA PHE A 323 -10.60 16.80 -4.29
C PHE A 323 -11.17 16.54 -5.68
N TYR A 324 -11.20 15.29 -6.14
CA TYR A 324 -11.75 14.93 -7.45
C TYR A 324 -13.24 15.25 -7.55
N ARG A 325 -14.02 14.86 -6.54
CA ARG A 325 -15.48 15.08 -6.48
C ARG A 325 -15.86 16.56 -6.46
N GLU A 326 -15.06 17.40 -5.83
CA GLU A 326 -15.30 18.85 -5.77
C GLU A 326 -15.01 19.55 -7.10
N ASN A 327 -14.07 19.02 -7.90
CA ASN A 327 -13.63 19.65 -9.14
C ASN A 327 -14.25 19.02 -10.41
N HIS A 328 -14.76 17.80 -10.31
CA HIS A 328 -15.32 17.06 -11.45
C HIS A 328 -16.68 16.45 -11.09
N SER A 329 -17.61 16.50 -12.04
CA SER A 329 -18.85 15.74 -11.92
C SER A 329 -18.54 14.26 -12.16
N ILE A 330 -18.74 13.42 -11.14
CA ILE A 330 -18.63 11.96 -11.25
C ILE A 330 -19.59 11.50 -12.37
N PRO A 331 -19.10 10.85 -13.44
CA PRO A 331 -19.98 10.39 -14.51
C PRO A 331 -20.91 9.29 -13.99
N GLU A 332 -22.21 9.41 -14.24
CA GLU A 332 -23.08 8.22 -14.18
C GLU A 332 -22.65 7.24 -15.28
N PRO A 333 -22.75 5.91 -15.05
CA PRO A 333 -22.43 4.94 -16.08
C PRO A 333 -23.25 5.21 -17.34
N ASP A 334 -22.57 5.28 -18.49
CA ASP A 334 -23.21 5.40 -19.79
C ASP A 334 -24.21 4.24 -19.95
N PRO A 335 -25.52 4.48 -20.13
CA PRO A 335 -26.45 3.41 -20.42
C PRO A 335 -25.95 2.79 -21.73
N GLY A 336 -25.34 1.60 -21.63
CA GLY A 336 -24.71 0.93 -22.76
C GLY A 336 -25.63 0.89 -24.00
N PRO A 337 -25.09 0.62 -25.20
CA PRO A 337 -25.84 0.73 -26.44
C PRO A 337 -27.01 -0.29 -26.45
N GLY A 338 -28.19 0.14 -26.02
CA GLY A 338 -29.30 -0.78 -25.77
C GLY A 338 -30.47 -0.32 -24.90
N SER A 339 -30.61 0.96 -24.56
CA SER A 339 -31.89 1.49 -24.11
C SER A 339 -32.30 2.66 -24.99
N ASP A 340 -33.08 2.36 -26.03
CA ASP A 340 -33.95 3.38 -26.63
C ASP A 340 -34.78 4.00 -25.49
N PRO A 341 -35.00 5.33 -25.48
CA PRO A 341 -35.93 5.92 -24.54
C PRO A 341 -37.28 5.24 -24.71
N ASP A 342 -37.81 4.69 -23.61
CA ASP A 342 -39.13 4.09 -23.55
C ASP A 342 -40.12 5.09 -24.18
N PRO A 343 -40.92 4.72 -25.20
CA PRO A 343 -41.82 5.65 -25.83
C PRO A 343 -42.79 6.19 -24.78
N GLU A 344 -42.89 7.51 -24.74
CA GLU A 344 -43.80 8.28 -23.88
C GLU A 344 -45.18 7.59 -23.82
N PRO A 345 -45.73 7.30 -22.64
CA PRO A 345 -46.93 6.49 -22.54
C PRO A 345 -48.10 7.24 -23.16
N ALA A 346 -48.58 6.72 -24.29
CA ALA A 346 -49.81 7.19 -24.92
C ALA A 346 -50.96 7.12 -23.90
N GLU A 347 -51.68 8.24 -23.74
CA GLU A 347 -52.87 8.36 -22.92
C GLU A 347 -53.84 7.21 -23.22
N ARG A 348 -54.09 6.34 -22.23
CA ARG A 348 -55.11 5.30 -22.32
C ARG A 348 -56.43 5.83 -21.78
N GLU A 349 -57.42 5.97 -22.67
CA GLU A 349 -58.83 6.04 -22.29
C GLU A 349 -59.27 4.74 -21.57
N PRO A 350 -60.24 4.81 -20.64
CA PRO A 350 -60.57 3.71 -19.75
C PRO A 350 -61.54 2.71 -20.42
N GLN A 351 -61.17 1.42 -20.47
CA GLN A 351 -62.13 0.35 -20.75
C GLN A 351 -61.96 -0.85 -19.80
N GLN A 352 -63.01 -0.97 -18.98
CA GLN A 352 -63.66 -2.13 -18.35
C GLN A 352 -62.94 -3.49 -18.20
N GLU A 353 -62.94 -3.95 -16.94
CA GLU A 353 -62.76 -5.33 -16.48
C GLU A 353 -63.67 -6.35 -17.18
N THR A 354 -63.11 -7.51 -17.54
CA THR A 354 -63.74 -8.83 -17.35
C THR A 354 -62.70 -9.95 -17.26
N GLY A 355 -62.68 -10.66 -16.13
CA GLY A 355 -62.84 -12.13 -16.07
C GLY A 355 -61.70 -13.08 -16.49
N ASP A 356 -61.15 -13.74 -15.47
CA ASP A 356 -60.80 -15.17 -15.35
C ASP A 356 -59.54 -15.79 -15.99
N LEU A 357 -58.79 -16.46 -15.09
CA LEU A 357 -57.76 -17.48 -15.31
C LEU A 357 -58.38 -18.83 -15.75
N PRO A 358 -57.60 -19.73 -16.40
CA PRO A 358 -57.03 -20.83 -15.62
C PRO A 358 -55.60 -21.25 -16.00
N ALA A 359 -54.98 -21.98 -15.07
CA ALA A 359 -53.65 -22.59 -15.11
C ALA A 359 -53.57 -23.85 -16.00
N THR A 360 -52.36 -24.21 -16.45
CA THR A 360 -51.87 -25.61 -16.52
C THR A 360 -50.34 -25.71 -16.72
N THR A 361 -49.68 -26.37 -15.74
CA THR A 361 -48.65 -27.44 -15.83
C THR A 361 -47.68 -27.56 -17.00
N GLY A 362 -46.39 -27.79 -16.67
CA GLY A 362 -45.43 -28.49 -17.55
C GLY A 362 -44.02 -28.61 -16.96
N ALA A 363 -43.77 -29.64 -16.16
CA ALA A 363 -42.43 -30.01 -15.66
C ALA A 363 -41.60 -30.78 -16.71
N ARG A 364 -40.27 -30.65 -16.65
CA ARG A 364 -39.21 -31.70 -16.73
C ARG A 364 -37.94 -31.21 -17.43
N GLY A 365 -36.77 -31.51 -16.84
CA GLY A 365 -35.49 -31.40 -17.55
C GLY A 365 -34.23 -31.42 -16.68
N LEU A 366 -33.98 -32.54 -16.00
CA LEU A 366 -32.73 -32.88 -15.32
C LEU A 366 -31.63 -33.20 -16.36
N PHE A 367 -30.44 -32.58 -16.29
CA PHE A 367 -29.21 -33.18 -16.81
C PHE A 367 -28.00 -32.89 -15.91
N ILE A 368 -27.39 -34.00 -15.50
CA ILE A 368 -26.15 -34.16 -14.72
C ILE A 368 -24.98 -34.13 -15.69
N GLY A 369 -23.87 -33.49 -15.32
CA GLY A 369 -22.60 -33.56 -16.04
C GLY A 369 -21.41 -33.29 -15.13
N LEU A 370 -20.99 -34.33 -14.40
CA LEU A 370 -19.68 -34.43 -13.74
C LEU A 370 -18.56 -34.40 -14.79
N GLY A 371 -17.50 -33.63 -14.56
CA GLY A 371 -16.27 -33.66 -15.35
C GLY A 371 -15.04 -33.39 -14.47
N LEU A 372 -14.25 -34.45 -14.24
CA LEU A 372 -13.08 -34.52 -13.37
C LEU A 372 -11.85 -33.77 -13.91
N VAL A 373 -11.17 -33.13 -12.95
CA VAL A 373 -9.73 -32.87 -12.78
C VAL A 373 -8.76 -33.64 -13.71
N LEU A 374 -7.81 -32.91 -14.30
CA LEU A 374 -6.46 -33.43 -14.61
C LEU A 374 -5.40 -32.33 -14.39
N ILE A 375 -4.53 -32.60 -13.41
CA ILE A 375 -3.33 -31.85 -13.04
C ILE A 375 -2.19 -32.25 -13.99
N CYS A 376 -1.46 -31.28 -14.55
CA CYS A 376 -0.14 -31.52 -15.15
C CYS A 376 0.88 -30.52 -14.60
N LEU A 377 1.72 -31.02 -13.71
CA LEU A 377 2.95 -30.39 -13.21
C LEU A 377 4.02 -30.45 -14.32
N GLY A 378 4.72 -29.35 -14.57
CA GLY A 378 5.84 -29.28 -15.52
C GLY A 378 7.02 -28.48 -14.96
N LEU A 379 7.84 -29.13 -14.14
CA LEU A 379 9.19 -28.68 -13.76
C LEU A 379 10.16 -28.92 -14.93
N LEU A 380 10.92 -27.90 -15.35
CA LEU A 380 12.18 -28.10 -16.07
C LEU A 380 13.25 -27.12 -15.56
N LEU A 381 14.21 -27.69 -14.82
CA LEU A 381 15.52 -27.10 -14.54
C LEU A 381 16.41 -27.17 -15.79
N GLY A 382 17.06 -26.04 -16.09
CA GLY A 382 18.51 -25.95 -16.25
C GLY A 382 19.15 -26.46 -17.55
N CYS A 383 19.68 -25.51 -18.34
CA CYS A 383 20.94 -25.71 -19.06
C CYS A 383 21.76 -24.42 -19.12
N ARG A 384 22.79 -24.35 -18.27
CA ARG A 384 23.99 -23.52 -18.46
C ARG A 384 24.63 -23.82 -19.82
N LYS A 385 25.03 -22.79 -20.56
CA LYS A 385 26.15 -22.88 -21.51
C LYS A 385 27.04 -21.64 -21.39
N SER A 386 28.26 -21.91 -20.96
CA SER A 386 29.42 -21.05 -21.10
C SER A 386 29.83 -20.93 -22.57
N SER A 387 30.24 -19.75 -23.00
CA SER A 387 31.24 -19.62 -24.07
C SER A 387 32.02 -18.31 -23.90
N SER A 388 33.30 -18.48 -23.61
CA SER A 388 34.37 -17.49 -23.70
C SER A 388 34.45 -16.85 -25.08
N PHE A 389 34.86 -15.59 -25.16
CA PHE A 389 35.69 -15.09 -26.25
C PHE A 389 36.84 -14.24 -25.69
N ARG A 390 37.91 -14.25 -26.48
CA ARG A 390 39.31 -13.89 -26.21
C ARG A 390 39.57 -12.42 -25.95
#